data_AF-A0A7Y3P7B2-F1
#
_entry.id   AF-A0A7Y3P7B2-F1
#
_cell.length_a   1.000
_cell.length_b   1.000
_cell.length_c   1.000
_cell.angle_alpha   90.00
_cell.angle_beta   90.00
_cell.angle_gamma   90.00
#
_symmetry.space_group_name_H-M   'P 1'
#
loop_
_entity.id
_entity.type
_entity.pdbx_description
1 polymer ?
#
loop_
_entity_poly.entity_id
_entity_poly.type
_entity_poly.pdbx_seq_one_letter_code
_entity_poly.pdbx_strand_id
1 'polypeptide(L)' 'MIEYAVVIERSPNNYGAWVPDLDGCVSTGKTIEEVKENIAEAIQMHIEVMREHGEVVPPPNAKVAVVQVAS' A
#
# COMPACT_ATOMS: atom_id res chain seq x y z
N MET A 1 -6.87 12.02 -10.09
CA MET A 1 -5.88 11.10 -9.48
C MET A 1 -6.50 10.55 -8.21
N ILE A 2 -6.29 9.26 -7.92
CA ILE A 2 -6.75 8.60 -6.69
C ILE A 2 -5.52 8.41 -5.81
N GLU A 3 -5.62 8.73 -4.52
CA GLU A 3 -4.53 8.62 -3.56
C GLU A 3 -4.90 7.56 -2.52
N TYR A 4 -4.05 6.55 -2.34
CA TYR A 4 -4.21 5.54 -1.30
C TYR A 4 -3.18 5.78 -0.19
N ALA A 5 -3.58 5.54 1.07
CA ALA A 5 -2.62 5.46 2.15
C ALA A 5 -1.78 4.18 1.99
N VAL A 6 -0.47 4.30 2.17
CA VAL A 6 0.45 3.16 2.16
C VAL A 6 1.20 3.14 3.48
N VAL A 7 1.21 1.98 4.13
CA VAL A 7 2.05 1.73 5.31
C VAL A 7 3.36 1.13 4.84
N ILE A 8 4.48 1.70 5.28
CA ILE A 8 5.83 1.23 4.94
C ILE A 8 6.52 0.78 6.23
N GLU A 9 7.03 -0.45 6.22
CA GLU A 9 7.65 -1.08 7.37
C GLU A 9 9.09 -1.45 7.05
N ARG A 10 9.99 -1.22 8.01
CA ARG A 10 11.39 -1.62 7.89
C ARG A 10 11.55 -3.09 8.31
N SER A 11 12.12 -3.87 7.41
CA SER A 11 12.59 -5.24 7.65
C SER A 11 14.13 -5.24 7.79
N PRO A 12 14.77 -6.36 8.22
CA PRO A 12 16.21 -6.40 8.46
C PRO A 12 17.05 -5.87 7.28
N ASN A 13 16.69 -6.24 6.05
CA ASN A 13 17.47 -5.95 4.85
C ASN A 13 16.69 -5.19 3.75
N ASN A 14 15.43 -4.81 3.98
CA ASN A 14 14.55 -4.18 2.99
C ASN A 14 13.38 -3.44 3.68
N TYR A 15 12.47 -2.91 2.87
CA TYR A 15 11.18 -2.36 3.27
C TYR A 15 10.06 -3.20 2.69
N GLY A 16 8.99 -3.36 3.46
CA GLY A 16 7.69 -3.83 2.99
C GLY A 16 6.71 -2.67 2.92
N ALA A 17 5.75 -2.76 2.01
CA ALA A 17 4.63 -1.83 1.94
C ALA A 17 3.31 -2.57 1.72
N TRP A 18 2.24 -2.03 2.27
CA TRP A 18 0.88 -2.54 2.09
C TRP A 18 -0.15 -1.40 2.11
N VAL A 19 -1.30 -1.66 1.49
CA VAL A 19 -2.38 -0.67 1.30
C VAL A 19 -3.58 -1.05 2.16
N PRO A 20 -3.95 -0.29 3.20
CA PRO A 20 -5.03 -0.70 4.10
C PRO A 20 -6.41 -0.81 3.44
N ASP A 21 -6.64 -0.02 2.39
CA ASP A 21 -7.92 -0.03 1.66
C ASP A 21 -7.96 -1.09 0.54
N LEU A 22 -6.83 -1.70 0.16
CA LEU A 22 -6.75 -2.74 -0.88
C LEU A 22 -6.15 -4.00 -0.29
N ASP A 23 -7.02 -4.87 0.24
CA ASP A 23 -6.61 -6.08 0.94
C ASP A 23 -5.75 -6.99 0.05
N GLY A 24 -4.64 -7.48 0.60
CA GLY A 24 -3.66 -8.28 -0.14
C GLY A 24 -2.75 -7.50 -1.11
N CYS A 25 -2.93 -6.18 -1.29
CA CYS A 25 -2.02 -5.37 -2.10
C CYS A 25 -0.75 -5.01 -1.31
N VAL A 26 0.36 -5.69 -1.62
CA VAL A 26 1.65 -5.58 -0.92
C VAL A 26 2.81 -5.48 -1.90
N SER A 27 3.93 -4.91 -1.45
CA SER A 27 5.17 -4.85 -2.22
C SER A 27 6.40 -4.75 -1.32
N THR A 28 7.59 -4.90 -1.89
CA THR A 28 8.87 -4.76 -1.17
C THR A 28 9.90 -4.00 -1.99
N GLY A 29 10.89 -3.38 -1.33
CA GLY A 29 12.00 -2.67 -1.98
C GLY A 29 13.17 -2.49 -1.02
N LYS A 30 14.41 -2.33 -1.52
CA LYS A 30 15.61 -2.12 -0.68
C LYS A 30 15.65 -0.73 -0.07
N THR A 31 15.03 0.25 -0.72
CA THR A 31 14.90 1.64 -0.24
C THR A 31 13.44 2.04 -0.08
N ILE A 32 13.21 3.18 0.59
CA ILE A 32 11.87 3.78 0.73
C ILE A 32 11.35 4.21 -0.66
N GLU A 33 12.24 4.70 -1.52
CA GLU A 33 11.92 5.12 -2.87
C GLU A 33 11.49 3.90 -3.72
N GLU A 34 12.27 2.82 -3.70
CA GLU A 34 11.99 1.61 -4.46
C GLU A 34 10.68 0.96 -4.03
N VAL A 35 10.43 0.84 -2.72
CA VAL A 35 9.17 0.24 -2.26
C VAL A 35 7.95 1.11 -2.61
N LYS A 36 8.10 2.43 -2.68
CA LYS A 36 7.03 3.36 -3.11
C LYS A 36 6.72 3.24 -4.60
N GLU A 37 7.74 3.07 -5.44
CA GLU A 37 7.55 2.82 -6.87
C GLU A 37 6.85 1.47 -7.07
N ASN A 38 7.36 0.42 -6.43
CA ASN A 38 6.83 -0.94 -6.59
C ASN A 38 5.39 -1.08 -6.07
N ILE A 39 5.03 -0.42 -4.95
CA ILE A 39 3.64 -0.47 -4.44
C ILE A 39 2.68 0.33 -5.33
N ALA A 40 3.14 1.42 -5.97
CA ALA A 40 2.30 2.17 -6.89
C ALA A 40 1.93 1.34 -8.13
N GLU A 41 2.88 0.57 -8.66
CA GLU A 41 2.63 -0.40 -9.74
C GLU A 41 1.70 -1.53 -9.28
N ALA A 42 1.93 -2.07 -8.08
CA ALA A 42 1.09 -3.12 -7.51
C ALA A 42 -0.37 -2.68 -7.32
N ILE A 43 -0.60 -1.44 -6.89
CA ILE A 43 -1.95 -0.85 -6.77
C ILE A 43 -2.65 -0.82 -8.14
N GLN A 44 -1.95 -0.37 -9.19
CA GLN A 44 -2.52 -0.28 -10.53
C GLN A 44 -2.93 -1.66 -11.04
N MET A 45 -2.01 -2.63 -10.98
CA MET A 45 -2.27 -4.01 -11.40
C MET A 45 -3.40 -4.66 -10.59
N HIS A 46 -3.42 -4.44 -9.26
CA HIS A 46 -4.45 -5.01 -8.39
C HIS A 46 -5.84 -4.48 -8.75
N ILE A 47 -5.96 -3.17 -8.98
CA ILE A 47 -7.22 -2.54 -9.40
C ILE A 47 -7.68 -3.04 -10.77
N GLU A 48 -6.76 -3.27 -11.71
CA GLU A 48 -7.07 -3.86 -13.01
C GLU A 48 -7.66 -5.26 -12.87
N VAL A 49 -7.00 -6.15 -12.09
CA VAL A 49 -7.49 -7.51 -11.83
C VAL A 49 -8.85 -7.51 -11.15
N MET A 50 -9.07 -6.65 -10.13
CA MET A 50 -10.39 -6.52 -9.49
C MET A 50 -11.48 -6.17 -10.50
N ARG A 51 -11.20 -5.23 -11.41
CA ARG A 51 -12.16 -4.83 -12.46
C ARG A 51 -12.43 -5.95 -13.45
N GLU A 52 -11.40 -6.70 -13.85
CA GLU A 52 -11.56 -7.87 -14.73
C GLU A 52 -12.44 -8.95 -14.12
N HIS A 53 -12.39 -9.11 -12.79
CA HIS A 53 -13.24 -10.04 -12.05
C HIS A 53 -14.62 -9.49 -11.67
N GLY A 54 -14.93 -8.24 -12.05
CA GLY A 54 -16.21 -7.60 -11.72
C GLY A 54 -16.33 -7.19 -10.25
N GLU A 55 -15.21 -7.09 -9.52
CA GLU A 55 -15.17 -6.66 -8.13
C GLU A 55 -15.26 -5.14 -8.03
N VAL A 56 -15.78 -4.65 -6.91
CA VAL A 56 -15.86 -3.21 -6.63
C VAL A 56 -14.53 -2.76 -6.03
N VAL A 57 -13.88 -1.81 -6.69
CA VAL A 57 -12.67 -1.18 -6.16
C VAL A 57 -13.08 -0.27 -4.98
N PRO A 58 -12.62 -0.54 -3.75
CA PRO A 58 -12.96 0.29 -2.60
C PRO A 58 -12.34 1.68 -2.76
N PRO A 59 -13.06 2.75 -2.40
CA PRO A 59 -12.50 4.08 -2.40
C PRO A 59 -11.46 4.21 -1.26
N PRO A 60 -10.43 5.06 -1.42
CA PRO A 60 -9.51 5.35 -0.33
C PRO A 60 -10.24 5.91 0.89
N ASN A 61 -10.04 5.30 2.05
CA ASN A 61 -10.72 5.67 3.30
C ASN A 61 -9.76 5.70 4.50
N ALA A 62 -8.64 4.99 4.42
CA ALA A 62 -7.66 4.93 5.50
C ALA A 62 -7.15 6.32 5.91
N LYS A 63 -7.04 6.53 7.23
CA LYS A 63 -6.44 7.71 7.84
C LYS A 63 -5.19 7.28 8.57
N VAL A 64 -4.06 7.91 8.22
CA VAL A 64 -2.78 7.68 8.91
C VAL A 64 -2.66 8.69 10.03
N ALA A 65 -2.40 8.20 11.24
CA ALA A 65 -2.17 9.03 12.42
C ALA A 65 -0.94 8.52 13.18
N VAL A 66 -0.13 9.44 13.69
CA VAL A 66 0.95 9.13 14.64
C VAL A 66 0.44 9.46 16.03
N VAL A 67 0.43 8.47 16.92
CA VAL A 67 0.01 8.63 18.32
C VAL A 67 1.22 8.47 19.22
N GLN A 68 1.42 9.41 20.14
CA GLN A 68 2.47 9.34 21.16
C GLN A 68 1.92 8.58 22.38
N VAL A 69 2.71 7.62 22.89
CA VAL A 69 2.36 6.85 24.09
C VAL A 69 3.47 6.99 25.13
N ALA A 70 3.11 7.02 26.41
CA ALA A 70 4.10 6.92 27.49
C ALA A 70 4.59 5.47 27.56
N SER A 71 5.91 5.29 27.53
CA SER A 71 6.60 4.00 27.67
C SER A 71 7.10 3.79 29.09
#